data_AF-A0A511QPY9-F1
#
_entry.id   AF-A0A511QPY9-F1
#
_cell.length_a   1.000
_cell.length_b   1.000
_cell.length_c   1.000
_cell.angle_alpha   90.00
_cell.angle_beta   90.00
_cell.angle_gamma   90.00
#
_symmetry.space_group_name_H-M   'P 1'
#
loop_
_entity.id
_entity.type
_entity.pdbx_description
1 polymer ?
#
loop_
_entity_poly.entity_id
_entity_poly.type
_entity_poly.pdbx_seq_one_letter_code
_entity_poly.pdbx_strand_id
1 'polypeptide(L)'
;MEFTIPWSSLFGGMLLGVSASMLLLFNGKIAGISGIVSGLMKNESGDRGWRWLFVIGMVAGGVLGVNAFGAYIPMQYDTNLLLLLLGGLFVGIGTKIGNGCTSGHGICGIGRLSKRSIVATCVFMLVSGITVFVRLHLVG
;
A
#
# COMPACT_ATOMS: atom_id res chain seq x y z
N MET A 1 8.65 3.08 30.11
CA MET A 1 8.30 2.48 28.82
C MET A 1 7.36 1.33 29.12
N GLU A 2 6.05 1.54 29.05
CA GLU A 2 5.12 0.41 29.15
C GLU A 2 5.16 -0.36 27.83
N PHE A 3 5.55 -1.64 27.89
CA PHE A 3 5.52 -2.52 26.73
C PHE A 3 4.07 -2.94 26.49
N THR A 4 3.31 -2.07 25.82
CA THR A 4 1.96 -2.40 25.37
C THR A 4 2.07 -3.15 24.04
N ILE A 5 1.62 -4.40 24.03
CA ILE A 5 1.56 -5.19 22.80
C ILE A 5 0.54 -4.50 21.86
N PRO A 6 0.94 -4.12 20.63
CA PRO A 6 0.06 -3.40 19.71
C PRO A 6 -0.91 -4.38 19.04
N TRP A 7 -1.91 -4.86 19.81
CA TRP A 7 -2.91 -5.83 19.35
C TRP A 7 -3.63 -5.37 18.08
N SER A 8 -3.94 -4.08 17.97
CA SER A 8 -4.60 -3.50 16.78
C SER A 8 -3.76 -3.68 15.51
N SER A 9 -2.45 -3.46 15.57
CA SER A 9 -1.54 -3.64 14.44
C SER A 9 -1.42 -5.11 14.04
N LEU A 10 -1.41 -6.02 15.01
CA LEU A 10 -1.37 -7.46 14.75
C LEU A 10 -2.64 -7.93 14.04
N PHE A 11 -3.83 -7.58 14.55
CA PHE A 11 -5.11 -7.91 13.93
C PHE A 11 -5.24 -7.31 12.53
N GLY A 12 -4.82 -6.05 12.35
CA GLY A 12 -4.77 -5.42 11.03
C GLY A 12 -3.87 -6.17 10.04
N GLY A 13 -2.68 -6.59 10.49
CA GLY A 13 -1.76 -7.39 9.68
C GLY A 13 -2.33 -8.76 9.29
N MET A 14 -2.99 -9.45 10.23
CA MET A 14 -3.68 -10.71 9.96
C MET A 14 -4.80 -10.54 8.91
N LEU A 15 -5.62 -9.49 9.05
CA LEU A 15 -6.69 -9.19 8.09
C LEU A 15 -6.15 -8.91 6.67
N LEU A 16 -5.05 -8.16 6.56
CA LEU A 16 -4.39 -7.92 5.27
C LEU A 16 -3.84 -9.22 4.67
N GLY A 17 -3.22 -10.07 5.50
CA GLY A 17 -2.70 -11.37 5.07
C GLY A 17 -3.80 -12.31 4.57
N VAL A 18 -4.91 -12.43 5.31
CA VAL A 18 -6.08 -13.23 4.90
C VAL A 18 -6.64 -12.70 3.60
N SER A 19 -6.80 -11.39 3.47
CA SER A 19 -7.34 -10.75 2.26
C SER A 19 -6.44 -10.99 1.03
N ALA A 20 -5.11 -10.88 1.20
CA ALA A 20 -4.15 -11.14 0.13
C ALA A 20 -4.15 -12.62 -0.31
N SER A 21 -4.20 -13.55 0.65
CA SER A 21 -4.32 -14.99 0.38
C SER A 21 -5.64 -15.33 -0.30
N MET A 22 -6.74 -14.71 0.10
CA MET A 22 -8.06 -14.89 -0.52
C MET A 22 -8.03 -14.46 -1.99
N LEU A 23 -7.44 -13.30 -2.30
CA LEU A 23 -7.27 -12.85 -3.69
C LEU A 23 -6.42 -13.84 -4.51
N LEU A 24 -5.35 -14.38 -3.91
CA LEU A 24 -4.48 -15.35 -4.56
C LEU A 24 -5.18 -16.70 -4.80
N LEU A 25 -5.98 -17.18 -3.84
CA LEU A 25 -6.70 -18.46 -3.95
C LEU A 25 -7.85 -18.39 -4.96
N PHE A 26 -8.66 -17.33 -4.93
CA PHE A 26 -9.86 -17.25 -5.77
C PHE A 26 -9.58 -16.73 -7.19
N ASN A 27 -8.65 -15.78 -7.35
CA ASN A 27 -8.36 -15.19 -8.65
C ASN A 27 -7.01 -15.62 -9.23
N GLY A 28 -6.16 -16.31 -8.46
CA GLY A 28 -4.78 -16.62 -8.88
C GLY A 28 -3.89 -15.38 -9.00
N LYS A 29 -4.34 -14.22 -8.52
CA LYS A 29 -3.65 -12.93 -8.67
C LYS A 29 -2.98 -12.49 -7.38
N ILE A 30 -1.85 -11.81 -7.52
CA ILE A 30 -1.10 -11.24 -6.40
C ILE A 30 -1.66 -9.85 -6.07
N ALA A 31 -1.86 -9.53 -4.79
CA ALA A 31 -2.33 -8.22 -4.34
C ALA A 31 -1.24 -7.15 -4.50
N GLY A 32 -1.10 -6.59 -5.71
CA GLY A 32 -0.20 -5.49 -6.03
C GLY A 32 -0.98 -4.26 -6.47
N ILE A 33 -1.24 -3.32 -5.55
CA ILE A 33 -2.16 -2.18 -5.79
C ILE A 33 -1.73 -1.35 -7.00
N SER A 34 -0.44 -1.00 -7.12
CA SER A 34 0.07 -0.24 -8.26
C SER A 34 -0.11 -0.98 -9.59
N GLY A 35 0.01 -2.31 -9.59
CA GLY A 35 -0.24 -3.14 -10.77
C GLY A 35 -1.72 -3.24 -11.14
N ILE A 36 -2.60 -3.30 -10.13
CA ILE A 36 -4.06 -3.32 -10.31
C ILE A 36 -4.52 -1.99 -10.90
N VAL A 37 -4.10 -0.86 -10.32
CA VAL A 37 -4.47 0.49 -10.78
C VAL A 37 -3.91 0.79 -12.17
N SER A 38 -2.62 0.53 -12.41
CA SER A 38 -2.03 0.70 -13.75
C SER A 38 -2.64 -0.24 -14.78
N GLY A 39 -3.09 -1.43 -14.34
CA GLY A 39 -3.83 -2.38 -15.15
C GLY A 39 -5.24 -1.93 -15.52
N LEU A 40 -5.86 -1.03 -14.76
CA LEU A 40 -7.14 -0.39 -15.16
C LEU A 40 -6.92 0.63 -16.29
N MET A 41 -5.77 1.31 -16.28
CA MET A 41 -5.40 2.28 -17.31
C MET A 41 -5.06 1.62 -18.66
N LYS A 42 -4.53 0.39 -18.65
CA LYS A 42 -4.26 -0.37 -19.88
C LYS A 42 -5.54 -1.05 -20.40
N ASN A 43 -5.75 -1.01 -21.72
CA ASN A 43 -6.95 -1.50 -22.39
C ASN A 43 -6.93 -3.02 -22.64
N GLU A 44 -6.74 -3.80 -21.57
CA GLU A 44 -6.78 -5.26 -21.61
C GLU A 44 -8.19 -5.72 -21.17
N SER A 45 -9.05 -6.02 -22.14
CA SER A 45 -10.51 -6.16 -21.99
C SER A 45 -10.98 -7.30 -21.08
N GLY A 46 -10.17 -8.34 -20.86
CA GLY A 46 -10.57 -9.53 -20.07
C GLY A 46 -10.41 -9.40 -18.55
N ASP A 47 -9.56 -8.49 -18.06
CA ASP A 47 -9.09 -8.49 -16.66
C ASP A 47 -9.58 -7.27 -15.86
N ARG A 48 -10.46 -6.43 -16.43
CA ARG A 48 -10.90 -5.15 -15.81
C ARG A 48 -11.94 -5.31 -14.70
N GLY A 49 -12.85 -6.28 -14.82
CA GLY A 49 -13.97 -6.44 -13.88
C GLY A 49 -13.52 -6.63 -12.44
N TRP A 50 -12.62 -7.59 -12.21
CA TRP A 50 -12.09 -7.85 -10.85
C TRP A 50 -11.22 -6.70 -10.33
N ARG A 51 -10.46 -6.02 -11.20
CA ARG A 51 -9.62 -4.88 -10.80
C ARG A 51 -10.48 -3.71 -10.31
N TRP A 52 -11.60 -3.44 -10.98
CA TRP A 52 -12.57 -2.44 -10.54
C TRP A 52 -13.22 -2.84 -9.21
N LEU A 53 -13.69 -4.09 -9.10
CA LEU A 53 -14.25 -4.62 -7.85
C LEU A 53 -13.26 -4.51 -6.69
N PHE A 54 -11.97 -4.78 -6.93
CA PHE A 54 -10.93 -4.67 -5.92
C PHE A 54 -10.70 -3.22 -5.48
N VAL A 55 -10.60 -2.27 -6.43
CA VAL A 55 -10.39 -0.86 -6.12
C VAL A 55 -11.60 -0.27 -5.39
N ILE A 56 -12.82 -0.56 -5.86
CA ILE A 56 -14.05 -0.13 -5.21
C ILE A 56 -14.14 -0.75 -3.81
N GLY A 57 -13.86 -2.05 -3.66
CA GLY A 57 -13.86 -2.73 -2.37
C GLY A 57 -12.84 -2.14 -1.39
N MET A 58 -11.66 -1.76 -1.86
CA MET A 58 -10.64 -1.10 -1.04
C MET A 58 -11.11 0.27 -0.54
N VAL A 59 -11.67 1.10 -1.42
CA VAL A 59 -12.19 2.43 -1.07
C VAL A 59 -13.38 2.32 -0.13
N ALA A 60 -14.36 1.46 -0.46
CA ALA A 60 -15.53 1.20 0.36
C ALA A 60 -15.14 0.64 1.74
N GLY A 61 -14.17 -0.28 1.80
CA GLY A 61 -13.65 -0.82 3.06
C GLY A 61 -13.02 0.24 3.95
N GLY A 62 -12.28 1.19 3.37
CA GLY A 62 -11.73 2.34 4.11
C GLY A 62 -12.82 3.25 4.68
N VAL A 63 -13.81 3.62 3.86
CA VAL A 63 -14.94 4.47 4.29
C VAL A 63 -15.78 3.78 5.37
N LEU A 64 -16.12 2.50 5.19
CA LEU A 64 -16.86 1.74 6.19
C LEU A 64 -16.04 1.56 7.47
N GLY A 65 -14.74 1.35 7.36
CA GLY A 65 -13.84 1.26 8.51
C GLY A 65 -13.84 2.54 9.35
N VAL A 66 -13.83 3.71 8.71
CA VAL A 66 -13.96 4.99 9.43
C VAL A 66 -15.28 5.07 10.19
N ASN A 67 -16.40 4.76 9.53
CA ASN A 67 -17.73 4.86 10.13
C ASN A 67 -17.95 3.83 11.25
N ALA A 68 -17.43 2.61 11.10
CA ALA A 68 -17.61 1.52 12.05
C ALA A 68 -16.68 1.61 13.27
N PHE A 69 -15.43 2.03 13.08
CA PHE A 69 -14.44 2.12 14.16
C PHE A 69 -14.28 3.53 14.73
N GLY A 70 -15.05 4.51 14.23
CA GLY A 70 -15.02 5.90 14.71
C GLY A 70 -13.67 6.58 14.49
N ALA A 71 -12.93 6.19 13.44
CA ALA A 71 -11.61 6.75 13.16
C ALA A 71 -11.72 8.22 12.73
N TYR A 72 -10.82 9.07 13.25
CA TYR A 72 -10.80 10.49 12.89
C TYR A 72 -10.23 10.68 11.47
N ILE A 73 -11.00 11.29 10.56
CA ILE A 73 -10.48 11.78 9.28
C ILE A 73 -9.92 13.19 9.52
N PRO A 74 -8.59 13.41 9.38
CA PRO A 74 -8.05 14.76 9.42
C PRO A 74 -8.59 15.56 8.23
N MET A 75 -9.45 16.54 8.51
CA MET A 75 -10.06 17.43 7.51
C MET A 75 -9.14 18.60 7.11
N GLN A 76 -8.02 18.78 7.82
CA GLN A 76 -7.02 19.81 7.55
C GLN A 76 -5.72 19.16 7.08
N TYR A 77 -5.40 19.36 5.81
CA TYR A 77 -4.11 18.97 5.24
C TYR A 77 -3.25 20.22 5.13
N ASP A 78 -2.31 20.40 6.05
CA ASP A 78 -1.34 21.51 6.01
C ASP A 78 -0.20 21.25 5.01
N THR A 79 -0.44 20.40 4.01
CA THR A 79 0.56 19.94 3.05
C THR A 79 0.35 20.65 1.72
N ASN A 80 1.41 21.28 1.20
CA ASN A 80 1.41 21.92 -0.10
C ASN A 80 0.98 20.92 -1.20
N LEU A 81 -0.06 21.27 -1.97
CA LEU A 81 -0.59 20.48 -3.08
C LEU A 81 0.52 20.06 -4.07
N LEU A 82 1.50 20.93 -4.29
CA LEU A 82 2.64 20.66 -5.17
C LEU A 82 3.50 19.51 -4.64
N LEU A 83 3.75 19.45 -3.34
CA LEU A 83 4.48 18.33 -2.71
C LEU A 83 3.69 17.02 -2.84
N LEU A 84 2.36 17.07 -2.69
CA LEU A 84 1.51 15.89 -2.83
C LEU A 84 1.55 15.34 -4.26
N LEU A 85 1.43 16.22 -5.26
CA LEU A 85 1.52 15.85 -6.68
C LEU A 85 2.89 15.27 -7.04
N LEU A 86 3.98 15.93 -6.61
CA LEU A 86 5.35 15.45 -6.84
C LEU A 86 5.58 14.11 -6.13
N GLY A 87 5.13 13.96 -4.89
CA GLY A 87 5.21 12.72 -4.13
C GLY A 87 4.47 11.57 -4.85
N GLY A 88 3.25 11.82 -5.30
CA GLY A 88 2.48 10.85 -6.09
C GLY A 88 3.17 10.45 -7.40
N LEU A 89 3.74 11.42 -8.12
CA LEU A 89 4.50 11.18 -9.35
C LEU A 89 5.75 10.32 -9.09
N PHE A 90 6.56 10.67 -8.08
CA PHE A 90 7.75 9.90 -7.72
C PHE A 90 7.41 8.49 -7.27
N VAL A 91 6.34 8.31 -6.48
CA VAL A 91 5.85 6.97 -6.10
C VAL A 91 5.42 6.20 -7.34
N GLY A 92 4.66 6.80 -8.26
CA GLY A 92 4.21 6.13 -9.48
C GLY A 92 5.35 5.70 -10.41
N ILE A 93 6.36 6.56 -10.59
CA ILE A 93 7.57 6.23 -11.35
C ILE A 93 8.36 5.12 -10.62
N GLY A 94 8.55 5.26 -9.31
CA GLY A 94 9.29 4.32 -8.48
C GLY A 94 8.69 2.91 -8.48
N THR A 95 7.36 2.78 -8.33
CA THR A 95 6.70 1.47 -8.35
C THR A 95 6.77 0.81 -9.73
N LYS A 96 6.79 1.60 -10.81
CA LYS A 96 6.94 1.09 -12.17
C LYS A 96 8.35 0.57 -12.43
N ILE A 97 9.37 1.32 -12.03
CA ILE A 97 10.79 0.90 -12.15
C ILE A 97 11.06 -0.31 -11.24
N GLY A 98 10.54 -0.29 -10.01
CA GLY A 98 10.62 -1.38 -9.04
C GLY A 98 9.79 -2.62 -9.39
N ASN A 99 9.04 -2.57 -10.49
CA ASN A 99 8.16 -3.63 -10.99
C ASN A 99 7.24 -4.18 -9.88
N GLY A 100 6.70 -3.27 -9.06
CA GLY A 100 5.94 -3.59 -7.87
C GLY A 100 5.88 -2.43 -6.88
N CYS A 101 4.98 -2.54 -5.92
CA CYS A 101 4.81 -1.60 -4.81
C CYS A 101 5.00 -2.33 -3.49
N THR A 102 4.94 -1.60 -2.37
CA THR A 102 5.08 -2.18 -1.02
C THR A 102 4.02 -3.21 -0.68
N SER A 103 2.79 -3.09 -1.19
CA SER A 103 1.76 -4.14 -1.02
C SER A 103 2.13 -5.43 -1.76
N GLY A 104 2.69 -5.33 -2.97
CA GLY A 104 3.12 -6.49 -3.76
C GLY A 104 4.40 -7.13 -3.24
N HIS A 105 5.45 -6.34 -2.99
CA HIS A 105 6.75 -6.85 -2.51
C HIS A 105 6.73 -7.14 -1.01
N GLY A 106 6.12 -6.27 -0.20
CA GLY A 106 6.04 -6.42 1.24
C GLY A 106 5.07 -7.52 1.65
N ILE A 107 3.77 -7.32 1.41
CA ILE A 107 2.73 -8.25 1.90
C ILE A 107 2.85 -9.61 1.19
N CYS A 108 2.74 -9.63 -0.14
CA CYS A 108 2.73 -10.89 -0.90
C CYS A 108 4.13 -11.44 -1.23
N GLY A 109 5.14 -10.58 -1.36
CA GLY A 109 6.49 -10.97 -1.79
C GLY A 109 7.31 -11.57 -0.66
N ILE A 110 7.31 -10.95 0.53
CA ILE A 110 7.95 -11.51 1.72
C ILE A 110 7.24 -12.79 2.16
N GLY A 111 5.89 -12.81 2.13
CA GLY A 111 5.11 -14.01 2.46
C GLY A 111 5.42 -15.22 1.57
N ARG A 112 5.96 -15.01 0.36
CA ARG A 112 6.42 -16.07 -0.56
C ARG A 112 7.94 -16.32 -0.52
N LEU A 113 8.65 -15.76 0.47
CA LEU A 113 10.10 -15.83 0.62
C LEU A 113 10.90 -15.40 -0.64
N SER A 114 10.38 -14.44 -1.39
CA SER A 114 11.10 -13.89 -2.55
C SER A 114 12.27 -13.02 -2.10
N LYS A 115 13.51 -13.47 -2.35
CA LYS A 115 14.73 -12.70 -2.06
C LYS A 115 14.69 -11.29 -2.67
N ARG A 116 14.22 -11.19 -3.92
CA ARG A 116 14.06 -9.90 -4.62
C ARG A 116 13.10 -8.97 -3.88
N SER A 117 11.98 -9.49 -3.41
CA SER A 117 10.96 -8.69 -2.73
C SER A 117 11.38 -8.26 -1.32
N ILE A 118 12.14 -9.10 -0.62
CA ILE A 118 12.74 -8.75 0.68
C ILE A 118 13.69 -7.57 0.49
N VAL A 119 14.64 -7.68 -0.44
CA VAL A 119 15.61 -6.60 -0.72
C VAL A 119 14.90 -5.32 -1.14
N ALA A 120 13.92 -5.40 -2.04
CA ALA A 120 13.15 -4.23 -2.47
C ALA A 120 12.41 -3.55 -1.30
N THR A 121 11.82 -4.33 -0.40
CA THR A 121 11.11 -3.80 0.78
C THR A 121 12.09 -3.15 1.76
N CYS A 122 13.24 -3.77 2.02
CA CYS A 122 14.27 -3.19 2.89
C CYS A 122 14.79 -1.86 2.35
N VAL A 123 15.12 -1.79 1.05
CA VAL A 123 15.57 -0.55 0.42
C VAL A 123 14.49 0.53 0.49
N PHE A 124 13.23 0.18 0.20
CA PHE A 124 12.12 1.13 0.31
C PHE A 124 11.98 1.69 1.73
N MET A 125 12.00 0.83 2.75
CA MET A 125 11.85 1.26 4.14
C MET A 125 13.04 2.12 4.61
N LEU A 126 14.26 1.77 4.22
CA LEU A 126 15.46 2.56 4.53
C LEU A 126 15.39 3.95 3.90
N VAL A 127 15.11 4.03 2.60
CA VAL A 127 15.03 5.32 1.89
C VAL A 127 13.87 6.16 2.41
N SER A 128 12.72 5.55 2.70
CA SER A 128 11.57 6.22 3.32
C SER A 128 11.95 6.81 4.69
N GLY A 129 12.59 6.01 5.55
CA GLY A 129 13.07 6.45 6.85
C GLY A 129 14.06 7.63 6.77
N ILE A 130 15.03 7.55 5.85
CA ILE A 130 15.98 8.64 5.59
C ILE A 130 15.24 9.88 5.08
N THR A 131 14.30 9.73 4.15
CA THR A 131 13.54 10.85 3.59
C THR A 131 12.72 11.57 4.67
N VAL A 132 12.03 10.82 5.53
CA VAL A 132 11.28 11.38 6.65
C VAL A 132 12.22 12.06 7.66
N PHE A 133 13.36 11.43 7.97
CA PHE A 133 14.36 12.01 8.86
C PHE A 133 14.88 13.36 8.33
N VAL A 134 15.28 13.42 7.06
CA VAL A 134 15.74 14.64 6.39
C VAL A 134 14.64 15.70 6.40
N ARG A 135 13.41 15.34 6.00
CA ARG A 135 12.30 16.30 5.95
C ARG A 135 12.02 16.90 7.34
N LEU A 136 11.91 16.06 8.37
CA LEU A 136 11.46 16.47 9.69
C LEU A 136 12.57 17.15 10.53
N HIS A 137 13.84 16.77 10.34
CA HIS A 137 14.94 17.24 11.20
C HIS A 137 15.92 18.21 10.51
N LEU A 138 16.07 18.14 9.18
CA LEU A 138 17.03 18.98 8.46
C LEU A 138 16.37 20.12 7.69
N VAL A 139 15.17 19.90 7.15
CA VAL A 139 14.49 20.88 6.29
C VAL A 139 13.47 21.73 7.05
N GLY A 140 12.84 21.19 8.10
CA GLY A 140 11.81 21.89 8.89
C GLY A 140 10.48 21.94 8.16
#